data_AF-M0NIY9-F1
#
_entry.id   AF-M0NIY9-F1
#
_cell.length_a   1.000
_cell.length_b   1.000
_cell.length_c   1.000
_cell.angle_alpha   90.00
_cell.angle_beta   90.00
_cell.angle_gamma   90.00
#
_symmetry.space_group_name_H-M   'P 1'
#
loop_
_entity.id
_entity.type
_entity.pdbx_description
1 polymer ?
#
loop_
_entity_poly.entity_id
_entity_poly.type
_entity_poly.pdbx_seq_one_letter_code
_entity_poly.pdbx_strand_id
1 'polypeptide(L)'
;MSGTRVAVRCGDCSFAATYDRLRDARTAVDDHESTTGHGVDWDIESLDAGVSRAGADAGVCGRPECANEDSPLVDHAPSEPES
;
A
#
# COMPACT_ATOMS: atom_id res chain seq x y z
N MET A 1 -13.06 -13.16 1.74
CA MET A 1 -11.67 -12.64 1.65
C MET A 1 -11.76 -11.26 1.04
N SER A 2 -11.35 -10.23 1.77
CA SER A 2 -11.28 -8.89 1.21
C SER A 2 -9.96 -8.79 0.45
N GLY A 3 -10.04 -8.75 -0.88
CA GLY A 3 -8.87 -8.56 -1.74
C GLY A 3 -8.41 -7.11 -1.76
N THR A 4 -7.25 -6.88 -2.37
CA THR A 4 -6.81 -5.53 -2.70
C THR A 4 -7.80 -4.90 -3.68
N ARG A 5 -8.14 -3.62 -3.48
CA ARG A 5 -8.98 -2.84 -4.39
C ARG A 5 -8.43 -1.43 -4.49
N VAL A 6 -8.19 -1.00 -5.73
CA VAL A 6 -7.62 0.31 -6.04
C VAL A 6 -8.51 1.01 -7.06
N ALA A 7 -9.00 2.19 -6.74
CA ALA A 7 -9.76 3.02 -7.66
C ALA A 7 -8.83 4.04 -8.31
N VAL A 8 -8.90 4.19 -9.63
CA VAL A 8 -8.12 5.14 -10.42
C VAL A 8 -9.10 6.05 -11.15
N ARG A 9 -8.89 7.37 -11.08
CA ARG A 9 -9.74 8.38 -11.72
C ARG A 9 -8.88 9.49 -12.31
N CYS A 10 -9.16 9.87 -13.54
CA CYS A 10 -8.55 11.04 -14.14
C CYS A 10 -9.32 12.30 -13.71
N GLY A 11 -8.59 13.37 -13.36
CA GLY A 11 -9.21 14.67 -13.04
C GLY A 11 -9.67 15.44 -14.28
N ASP A 12 -9.06 15.15 -15.42
CA ASP A 12 -9.20 15.93 -16.66
C ASP A 12 -10.12 15.28 -17.70
N CYS A 13 -10.43 13.98 -17.57
CA CYS A 13 -11.30 13.26 -18.49
C CYS A 13 -12.15 12.19 -17.80
N SER A 14 -13.03 11.53 -18.56
CA SER A 14 -13.96 10.53 -18.02
C SER A 14 -13.32 9.16 -17.70
N PHE A 15 -11.99 9.07 -17.68
CA PHE A 15 -11.32 7.81 -17.36
C PHE A 15 -11.50 7.48 -15.87
N ALA A 16 -12.09 6.32 -15.60
CA ALA A 16 -12.23 5.75 -14.27
C ALA A 16 -12.15 4.22 -14.36
N ALA A 17 -11.38 3.61 -13.46
CA ALA A 17 -11.19 2.17 -13.41
C ALA A 17 -10.97 1.67 -11.98
N THR A 18 -11.21 0.38 -11.76
CA THR A 18 -10.89 -0.29 -10.49
C THR A 18 -10.04 -1.52 -10.79
N TYR A 19 -9.03 -1.75 -9.96
CA TYR A 19 -8.09 -2.87 -10.09
C TYR A 19 -7.97 -3.64 -8.78
N ASP A 20 -7.83 -4.96 -8.88
CA ASP A 20 -7.60 -5.83 -7.72
C ASP A 20 -6.10 -6.05 -7.41
N ARG A 21 -5.22 -5.38 -8.17
CA ARG A 21 -3.77 -5.46 -8.03
C ARG A 21 -3.14 -4.07 -8.13
N LEU A 22 -2.28 -3.73 -7.18
CA LEU A 22 -1.54 -2.46 -7.16
C LEU A 22 -0.66 -2.27 -8.42
N ARG A 23 -0.03 -3.34 -8.89
CA ARG A 23 0.78 -3.32 -10.12
C ARG A 23 -0.05 -2.87 -11.32
N ASP A 24 -1.24 -3.43 -11.49
CA ASP A 24 -2.07 -3.15 -12.66
C ASP A 24 -2.63 -1.73 -12.61
N ALA A 25 -3.05 -1.27 -11.41
CA ALA A 25 -3.41 0.13 -11.19
C ALA A 25 -2.25 1.08 -11.53
N ARG A 26 -1.02 0.76 -11.10
CA ARG A 26 0.15 1.59 -11.38
C ARG A 26 0.46 1.68 -12.88
N THR A 27 0.37 0.56 -13.60
CA THR A 27 0.54 0.56 -15.06
C THR A 27 -0.52 1.43 -15.75
N ALA A 28 -1.77 1.36 -15.30
CA ALA A 28 -2.85 2.15 -15.90
C ALA A 28 -2.69 3.66 -15.67
N VAL A 29 -2.21 4.07 -14.48
CA VAL A 29 -1.85 5.46 -14.20
C VAL A 29 -0.76 5.92 -15.16
N ASP A 30 0.37 5.19 -15.22
CA ASP A 30 1.53 5.56 -16.05
C ASP A 30 1.18 5.65 -17.55
N ASP A 31 0.43 4.67 -18.05
CA ASP A 31 -0.04 4.65 -19.44
C ASP A 31 -0.96 5.84 -19.75
N HIS A 32 -1.90 6.15 -18.84
CA HIS A 32 -2.81 7.27 -19.02
C HIS A 32 -2.09 8.61 -18.98
N GLU A 33 -1.24 8.83 -17.98
CA GLU A 33 -0.44 10.06 -17.84
C GLU A 33 0.47 10.26 -19.05
N SER A 34 1.16 9.21 -19.51
CA SER A 34 2.05 9.27 -20.69
C SER A 34 1.29 9.52 -22.00
N THR A 35 0.13 8.90 -22.17
CA THR A 35 -0.65 8.99 -23.41
C THR A 35 -1.40 10.33 -23.52
N THR A 36 -1.87 10.86 -22.39
CA THR A 36 -2.80 12.01 -22.39
C THR A 36 -2.19 13.29 -21.81
N GLY A 37 -1.15 13.19 -21.00
CA GLY A 37 -0.61 14.30 -20.22
C GLY A 37 -1.52 14.76 -19.07
N HIS A 38 -2.58 14.01 -18.76
CA HIS A 38 -3.52 14.34 -17.68
C HIS A 38 -3.01 13.94 -16.30
N GLY A 39 -3.54 14.59 -15.26
CA GLY A 39 -3.34 14.17 -13.88
C GLY A 39 -4.29 13.03 -13.50
N VAL A 40 -3.74 11.97 -12.91
CA VAL A 40 -4.52 10.82 -12.45
C VAL A 40 -4.40 10.63 -10.94
N ASP A 41 -5.55 10.63 -10.27
CA ASP A 41 -5.66 10.31 -8.86
C ASP A 41 -5.98 8.82 -8.67
N TRP A 42 -5.50 8.27 -7.55
CA TRP A 42 -5.78 6.88 -7.18
C TRP A 42 -5.93 6.71 -5.67
N ASP A 43 -6.91 5.89 -5.29
CA ASP A 43 -7.25 5.56 -3.91
C ASP A 43 -7.10 4.05 -3.69
N ILE A 44 -6.33 3.66 -2.68
CA ILE A 44 -6.26 2.26 -2.23
C ILE A 44 -7.37 2.07 -1.19
N GLU A 45 -8.50 1.52 -1.62
CA GLU A 45 -9.68 1.35 -0.76
C GLU A 45 -9.55 0.15 0.18
N SER A 46 -8.89 -0.91 -0.29
CA SER A 46 -8.58 -2.07 0.53
C SER A 46 -7.29 -2.73 0.10
N LEU A 47 -6.62 -3.37 1.05
CA LEU A 47 -5.48 -4.26 0.81
C LEU A 47 -5.85 -5.67 1.24
N ASP A 48 -5.30 -6.64 0.52
CA ASP A 48 -5.36 -8.04 0.96
C ASP A 48 -4.78 -8.19 2.36
N ALA A 49 -5.42 -9.02 3.19
CA ALA A 49 -5.04 -9.21 4.59
C ALA A 49 -3.58 -9.67 4.74
N GLY A 50 -3.05 -10.46 3.80
CA GLY A 50 -1.65 -10.88 3.80
C GLY A 50 -0.68 -9.72 3.60
N VAL A 51 -1.03 -8.74 2.77
CA VAL A 51 -0.22 -7.54 2.52
C VAL A 51 -0.21 -6.64 3.75
N SER A 52 -1.39 -6.41 4.37
CA SER A 52 -1.49 -5.64 5.61
C SER A 52 -0.68 -6.27 6.73
N ARG A 53 -0.73 -7.60 6.86
CA ARG A 53 0.06 -8.34 7.86
C ARG A 53 1.55 -8.24 7.60
N ALA A 54 1.99 -8.48 6.36
CA ALA A 54 3.40 -8.35 6.02
C ALA A 54 3.94 -6.93 6.25
N GLY A 55 3.14 -5.90 6.00
CA GLY A 55 3.49 -4.51 6.29
C GLY A 55 3.62 -4.21 7.79
N ALA A 56 2.74 -4.78 8.60
CA ALA A 56 2.82 -4.68 10.06
C ALA A 56 4.04 -5.45 10.61
N ASP A 57 4.27 -6.66 10.09
CA ASP A 57 5.42 -7.48 10.46
C ASP A 57 6.75 -6.79 10.15
N ALA A 58 6.80 -6.00 9.06
CA ALA A 58 7.99 -5.25 8.65
C ALA A 58 8.10 -3.85 9.29
N GLY A 59 7.10 -3.37 10.03
CA GLY A 59 7.08 -2.01 10.61
C GLY A 59 7.01 -0.87 9.58
N VAL A 60 6.67 -1.17 8.32
CA VAL A 60 6.74 -0.23 7.17
C VAL A 60 5.60 0.78 7.15
N CYS A 61 4.54 0.55 7.94
CA CYS A 61 3.44 1.51 8.12
C CYS A 61 3.84 2.80 8.85
N GLY A 62 5.12 2.95 9.26
CA GLY A 62 5.72 4.25 9.59
C GLY A 62 5.31 4.83 10.95
N ARG A 63 4.62 4.04 11.79
CA ARG A 63 4.29 4.41 13.17
C ARG A 63 4.89 3.38 14.13
N PRO A 64 5.53 3.80 15.24
CA PRO A 64 6.17 2.88 16.18
C PRO A 64 5.18 1.92 16.85
N GLU A 65 3.89 2.29 16.92
CA GLU A 65 2.79 1.46 17.43
C GLU A 65 2.28 0.41 16.42
N CYS A 66 2.81 0.38 15.18
CA CYS A 66 2.28 -0.46 14.11
C CYS A 66 3.24 -1.57 13.66
N ALA A 67 4.39 -1.72 14.31
CA ALA A 67 5.14 -2.95 14.23
C ALA A 67 4.36 -4.05 14.95
N ASN A 68 4.20 -5.21 14.31
CA ASN A 68 3.67 -6.36 15.01
C ASN A 68 4.73 -6.84 16.02
N GLU A 69 4.48 -6.66 17.32
CA GLU A 69 5.43 -7.01 18.39
C GLU A 69 5.82 -8.50 18.39
N ASP A 70 4.92 -9.35 17.88
CA ASP A 70 5.14 -10.80 17.73
C ASP A 70 5.91 -11.17 16.44
N SER A 71 6.26 -10.20 15.59
CA SER A 71 6.96 -10.47 14.34
C SER A 71 8.46 -10.71 14.59
N PRO A 72 9.05 -11.76 13.98
CA PRO A 72 10.48 -12.03 14.08
C PRO A 72 11.35 -11.01 13.33
N LEU A 73 10.73 -10.07 12.61
CA LEU A 73 11.41 -9.02 11.86
C LEU A 73 11.60 -7.73 12.69
N VAL A 74 10.95 -7.62 13.86
CA VAL A 74 11.11 -6.48 14.75
C VAL A 74 12.37 -6.69 15.59
N ASP A 75 13.32 -5.77 15.47
CA ASP A 75 14.55 -5.77 16.28
C ASP A 75 14.22 -5.25 17.69
N HIS A 76 13.86 -6.15 18.59
CA HIS A 76 13.73 -5.83 20.01
C HIS A 76 15.13 -5.56 20.56
N ALA A 77 15.44 -4.30 20.85
CA ALA A 77 16.72 -3.93 21.45
C ALA A 77 17.02 -4.85 22.65
N PRO A 78 18.24 -5.41 22.78
CA PRO A 78 18.56 -6.27 23.90
C PRO A 78 18.38 -5.47 25.18
N SER A 79 17.54 -5.97 26.09
CA SER A 79 17.36 -5.40 27.42
C SER A 79 18.73 -5.14 28.03
N GLU A 80 19.04 -3.88 28.34
CA GLU A 80 20.27 -3.52 29.05
C GLU A 80 20.36 -4.38 30.32
N PRO A 81 21.50 -5.05 30.61
CA PRO A 81 21.62 -5.82 31.83
C PRO A 81 21.57 -4.85 33.01
N GLU A 82 20.58 -5.03 33.88
CA GLU A 82 20.50 -4.32 35.16
C GLU A 82 21.79 -4.58 35.96
N SER A 83 22.37 -3.49 36.51
CA SER A 83 23.69 -3.44 37.15
C SER A 83 23.82 -4.25 38.44
#